data_AF-U4LIH7-F1
#
_entry.id   AF-U4LIH7-F1
#
_cell.length_a   1.000
_cell.length_b   1.000
_cell.length_c   1.000
_cell.angle_alpha   90.00
_cell.angle_beta   90.00
_cell.angle_gamma   90.00
#
_symmetry.space_group_name_H-M   'P 1'
#
loop_
_entity.id
_entity.type
_entity.pdbx_description
1 polymer ?
#
loop_
_entity_poly.entity_id
_entity_poly.type
_entity_poly.pdbx_seq_one_letter_code
_entity_poly.pdbx_strand_id
1 'polypeptide(L)'
;MTPDSSEASAELQNTKSPVGANDQDDKGQGSFEVSLFNFEDMMRYICKLKEENTFLKEELATIKKENKDRQEMEKNREESFQQEVKMLRHEKMELEMKLQKAVQYATVRDMEAVLEKCVEMEQKFGETKEALKKDLEAELKEELKEDLKEDLKEDLKGEFEKRLEKQFKNKEEIREEMKEMIHALEEVLETFVQAENQEMGQQVSSLKENLASISKKMKQVSKKIEPMRSKLVEINSEVLADAVTLSGIKYFSRRDPLKSISDGTVQIRGPYGGNYFHFKRELLGTDDEGIRVTMKINLQ
;
A
#
# COMPACT_ATOMS: atom_id res chain seq x y z
N MET A 1 -27.83 -56.93 -27.85
CA MET A 1 -28.95 -57.68 -27.25
C MET A 1 -29.49 -58.62 -28.30
N THR A 2 -29.21 -59.90 -28.17
CA THR A 2 -29.72 -60.99 -29.02
C THR A 2 -31.05 -61.49 -28.45
N PRO A 3 -32.09 -61.72 -29.26
CA PRO A 3 -33.30 -62.33 -28.74
C PRO A 3 -33.13 -63.84 -28.64
N ASP A 4 -33.51 -64.37 -27.48
CA ASP A 4 -33.62 -65.79 -27.18
C ASP A 4 -34.55 -66.50 -28.16
N SER A 5 -34.04 -67.56 -28.78
CA SER A 5 -34.81 -68.50 -29.59
C SER A 5 -35.11 -69.73 -28.74
N SER A 6 -36.19 -69.67 -27.97
CA SER A 6 -36.75 -70.85 -27.32
C SER A 6 -38.23 -70.63 -27.06
N GLU A 7 -39.04 -71.60 -27.47
CA GLU A 7 -40.50 -71.79 -27.27
C GLU A 7 -41.24 -71.83 -28.61
N ALA A 8 -42.01 -72.84 -28.97
CA ALA A 8 -42.30 -74.13 -28.37
C ALA A 8 -42.95 -74.97 -29.49
N SER A 9 -42.37 -76.13 -29.83
CA SER A 9 -43.04 -77.10 -30.70
C SER A 9 -44.09 -77.83 -29.87
N ALA A 10 -45.34 -77.39 -29.97
CA ALA A 10 -46.47 -78.10 -29.38
C ALA A 10 -46.77 -79.35 -30.23
N GLU A 11 -46.43 -80.51 -29.66
CA GLU A 11 -46.94 -81.83 -30.02
C GLU A 11 -48.47 -81.79 -30.17
N LEU A 12 -48.96 -81.94 -31.40
CA LEU A 12 -50.33 -82.38 -31.62
C LEU A 12 -50.34 -83.89 -31.82
N GLN A 13 -50.92 -84.51 -30.80
CA GLN A 13 -51.03 -85.93 -30.55
C GLN A 13 -51.82 -86.63 -31.66
N ASN A 14 -51.24 -87.74 -32.13
CA ASN A 14 -51.91 -88.82 -32.85
C ASN A 14 -53.25 -89.18 -32.21
N THR A 15 -54.36 -88.79 -32.82
CA THR A 15 -55.67 -89.37 -32.52
C THR A 15 -55.75 -90.75 -33.18
N LYS A 16 -55.66 -91.76 -32.31
CA LYS A 16 -55.97 -93.16 -32.58
C LYS A 16 -57.30 -93.29 -33.33
N SER A 17 -57.27 -93.91 -34.51
CA SER A 17 -58.45 -94.55 -35.11
C SER A 17 -58.90 -95.71 -34.22
N PRO A 18 -60.20 -95.82 -33.91
CA PRO A 18 -60.74 -97.03 -33.30
C PRO A 18 -60.92 -98.09 -34.39
N VAL A 19 -59.97 -99.02 -34.44
CA VAL A 19 -60.21 -100.38 -34.94
C VAL A 19 -60.93 -101.12 -33.81
N GLY A 20 -62.20 -101.45 -34.04
CA GLY A 20 -63.03 -102.24 -33.13
C GLY A 20 -64.31 -102.62 -33.87
N ALA A 21 -64.29 -103.75 -34.58
CA ALA A 21 -64.81 -105.01 -34.07
C ALA A 21 -66.33 -104.93 -33.87
N ASN A 22 -67.05 -105.29 -34.92
CA ASN A 22 -68.35 -105.94 -34.79
C ASN A 22 -68.52 -106.87 -36.00
N ASP A 23 -67.79 -107.98 -35.94
CA ASP A 23 -68.19 -109.24 -36.56
C ASP A 23 -69.45 -109.72 -35.82
N GLN A 24 -70.61 -109.26 -36.27
CA GLN A 24 -71.85 -110.02 -36.07
C GLN A 24 -72.02 -110.93 -37.28
N ASP A 25 -71.43 -112.12 -37.13
CA ASP A 25 -71.78 -113.35 -37.83
C ASP A 25 -73.28 -113.65 -37.59
N ASP A 26 -74.16 -112.97 -38.32
CA ASP A 26 -75.55 -113.38 -38.44
C ASP A 26 -75.65 -114.45 -39.54
N LYS A 27 -75.37 -115.69 -39.14
CA LYS A 27 -75.65 -116.91 -39.92
C LYS A 27 -77.17 -117.14 -39.97
N GLY A 28 -77.89 -116.21 -40.57
CA GLY A 28 -79.23 -116.42 -41.05
C GLY A 28 -79.17 -117.28 -42.32
N GLN A 29 -79.21 -118.59 -42.15
CA GLN A 29 -79.62 -119.53 -43.21
C GLN A 29 -81.09 -119.26 -43.56
N GLY A 30 -81.35 -118.15 -44.23
CA GLY A 30 -82.59 -117.93 -44.95
C GLY A 30 -82.54 -118.80 -46.19
N SER A 31 -83.09 -120.01 -46.09
CA SER A 31 -83.53 -120.75 -47.27
C SER A 31 -84.69 -119.95 -47.88
N PHE A 32 -84.36 -118.96 -48.69
CA PHE A 32 -85.33 -118.36 -49.59
C PHE A 32 -85.68 -119.45 -50.60
N GLU A 33 -86.84 -120.06 -50.39
CA GLU A 33 -87.53 -120.81 -51.42
C GLU A 33 -87.90 -119.79 -52.50
N VAL A 34 -86.95 -119.55 -53.40
CA VAL A 34 -87.14 -118.74 -54.59
C VAL A 34 -88.15 -119.52 -55.41
N SER A 35 -89.42 -119.12 -55.34
CA SER A 35 -90.46 -119.56 -56.26
C SER A 35 -89.85 -119.57 -57.65
N LEU A 36 -89.83 -120.75 -58.30
CA LEU A 36 -89.28 -120.95 -59.64
C LEU A 36 -89.80 -119.83 -60.52
N PHE A 37 -88.95 -118.82 -60.74
CA PHE A 37 -89.32 -117.62 -61.45
C PHE A 37 -89.83 -118.04 -62.82
N ASN A 38 -90.96 -117.49 -63.23
CA ASN A 38 -91.33 -117.54 -64.62
C ASN A 38 -90.14 -116.96 -65.42
N PHE A 39 -89.74 -117.65 -66.48
CA PHE A 39 -88.56 -117.29 -67.28
C PHE A 39 -88.58 -115.82 -67.73
N GLU A 40 -89.77 -115.28 -68.01
CA GLU A 40 -90.00 -113.85 -68.29
C GLU A 40 -89.48 -112.90 -67.20
N ASP A 41 -89.74 -113.19 -65.92
CA ASP A 41 -89.37 -112.31 -64.81
C ASP A 41 -87.87 -112.36 -64.54
N MET A 42 -87.26 -113.54 -64.69
CA MET A 42 -85.81 -113.69 -64.65
C MET A 42 -85.13 -112.89 -65.76
N MET A 43 -85.66 -112.96 -67.00
CA MET A 43 -85.11 -112.20 -68.12
C MET A 43 -85.26 -110.69 -67.92
N ARG A 44 -86.40 -110.23 -67.38
CA ARG A 44 -86.60 -108.81 -67.02
C ARG A 44 -85.62 -108.35 -65.95
N TYR A 45 -85.39 -109.17 -64.93
CA TYR A 45 -84.43 -108.89 -63.87
C TYR A 45 -82.99 -108.82 -64.41
N ILE A 46 -82.59 -109.75 -65.29
CA ILE A 46 -81.29 -109.72 -65.97
C ILE A 46 -81.11 -108.43 -66.78
N CYS A 47 -82.16 -107.98 -67.49
CA CYS A 47 -82.11 -106.71 -68.22
C CYS A 47 -81.93 -105.51 -67.27
N LYS A 48 -82.70 -105.46 -66.17
CA LYS A 48 -82.58 -104.39 -65.17
C LYS A 48 -81.19 -104.34 -64.52
N LEU A 49 -80.64 -105.50 -64.16
CA LEU A 49 -79.28 -105.61 -63.63
C LEU A 49 -78.23 -105.12 -64.65
N LYS A 50 -78.42 -105.38 -65.94
CA LYS A 50 -77.52 -104.87 -66.97
C LYS A 50 -77.58 -103.35 -67.08
N GLU A 51 -78.78 -102.77 -67.06
CA GLU A 51 -79.00 -101.32 -67.09
C GLU A 51 -78.40 -100.62 -65.87
N GLU A 52 -78.63 -101.15 -64.66
CA GLU A 52 -78.04 -100.64 -63.42
C GLU A 52 -76.50 -100.75 -63.45
N ASN A 53 -75.96 -101.84 -63.99
CA ASN A 53 -74.52 -102.02 -64.11
C ASN A 53 -73.91 -101.04 -65.14
N THR A 54 -74.62 -100.72 -66.22
CA THR A 54 -74.20 -99.64 -67.14
C THR A 54 -74.25 -98.27 -66.48
N PHE A 55 -75.32 -97.97 -65.74
CA PHE A 55 -75.46 -96.71 -65.01
C PHE A 55 -74.36 -96.52 -63.95
N LEU A 56 -74.11 -97.53 -63.11
CA LEU A 56 -73.06 -97.48 -62.09
C LEU A 56 -71.66 -97.34 -62.70
N LYS A 57 -71.42 -97.90 -63.89
CA LYS A 57 -70.15 -97.70 -64.61
C LYS A 57 -69.99 -96.26 -65.08
N GLU A 58 -71.06 -95.63 -65.58
CA GLU A 58 -71.05 -94.22 -65.99
C GLU A 58 -70.87 -93.28 -64.79
N GLU A 59 -71.56 -93.54 -63.68
CA GLU A 59 -71.43 -92.77 -62.43
C GLU A 59 -70.00 -92.91 -61.86
N LEU A 60 -69.45 -94.13 -61.82
CA LEU A 60 -68.08 -94.38 -61.38
C LEU A 60 -67.05 -93.70 -62.29
N ALA A 61 -67.28 -93.67 -63.60
CA ALA A 61 -66.44 -92.94 -64.54
C ALA A 61 -66.51 -91.41 -64.29
N THR A 62 -67.70 -90.90 -63.97
CA THR A 62 -67.93 -89.48 -63.65
C THR A 62 -67.22 -89.10 -62.34
N ILE A 63 -67.40 -89.87 -61.27
CA ILE A 63 -66.71 -89.65 -59.98
C ILE A 63 -65.18 -89.73 -60.15
N LYS A 64 -64.67 -90.66 -60.96
CA LYS A 64 -63.23 -90.74 -61.26
C LYS A 64 -62.73 -89.49 -61.97
N LYS A 65 -63.49 -88.96 -62.92
CA LYS A 65 -63.15 -87.73 -63.62
C LYS A 65 -63.17 -86.53 -62.67
N GLU A 66 -64.23 -86.36 -61.88
CA GLU A 66 -64.35 -85.28 -60.89
C GLU A 66 -63.24 -85.31 -59.83
N ASN A 67 -62.87 -86.51 -59.33
CA ASN A 67 -61.77 -86.65 -58.40
C ASN A 67 -60.42 -86.26 -59.03
N LYS A 68 -60.22 -86.59 -60.31
CA LYS A 68 -59.01 -86.18 -61.05
C LYS A 68 -58.96 -84.67 -61.22
N ASP A 69 -60.07 -84.06 -61.64
CA ASP A 69 -60.18 -82.60 -61.81
C ASP A 69 -59.99 -81.87 -60.47
N ARG A 70 -60.55 -82.42 -59.37
CA ARG A 70 -60.35 -81.90 -58.01
C ARG A 70 -58.89 -81.97 -57.57
N GLN A 71 -58.23 -83.10 -57.77
CA GLN A 71 -56.80 -83.26 -57.45
C GLN A 71 -55.93 -82.29 -58.24
N GLU A 72 -56.24 -82.06 -59.52
CA GLU A 72 -55.52 -81.10 -60.36
C GLU A 72 -55.73 -79.66 -59.87
N MET A 73 -56.97 -79.29 -59.53
CA MET A 73 -57.26 -77.98 -58.94
C MET A 73 -56.59 -77.76 -57.59
N GLU A 74 -56.58 -78.76 -56.70
CA GLU A 74 -55.89 -78.70 -55.42
C GLU A 74 -54.38 -78.55 -55.60
N LYS A 75 -53.79 -79.29 -56.54
CA LYS A 75 -52.37 -79.17 -56.87
C LYS A 75 -52.02 -77.77 -57.39
N ASN A 76 -52.81 -77.24 -58.33
CA ASN A 76 -52.61 -75.89 -58.85
C ASN A 76 -52.78 -74.82 -57.76
N ARG A 77 -53.74 -75.01 -56.85
CA ARG A 77 -53.97 -74.11 -55.72
C ARG A 77 -52.81 -74.13 -54.73
N GLU A 78 -52.30 -75.31 -54.41
CA GLU A 78 -51.12 -75.47 -53.54
C GLU A 78 -49.88 -74.83 -54.16
N GLU A 79 -49.62 -75.06 -55.46
CA GLU A 79 -48.50 -74.43 -56.16
C GLU A 79 -48.61 -72.89 -56.16
N SER A 80 -49.81 -72.35 -56.37
CA SER A 80 -50.09 -70.91 -56.27
C SER A 80 -49.80 -70.37 -54.86
N PHE A 81 -50.29 -71.05 -53.81
CA PHE A 81 -50.03 -70.64 -52.42
C PHE A 81 -48.54 -70.71 -52.08
N GLN A 82 -47.84 -71.76 -52.50
CA GLN A 82 -46.40 -71.89 -52.27
C GLN A 82 -45.60 -70.77 -52.96
N GLN A 83 -46.04 -70.34 -54.15
CA GLN A 83 -45.43 -69.21 -54.85
C GLN A 83 -45.68 -67.89 -54.12
N GLU A 84 -46.90 -67.65 -53.64
CA GLU A 84 -47.23 -66.46 -52.85
C GLU A 84 -46.43 -66.40 -51.54
N VAL A 85 -46.34 -67.53 -50.82
CA VAL A 85 -45.52 -67.63 -49.60
C VAL A 85 -44.04 -67.35 -49.89
N LYS A 86 -43.51 -67.80 -51.04
CA LYS A 86 -42.14 -67.48 -51.45
C LYS A 86 -41.95 -65.97 -51.70
N MET A 87 -42.89 -65.32 -52.39
CA MET A 87 -42.82 -63.87 -52.62
C MET A 87 -42.88 -63.10 -51.31
N LEU A 88 -43.82 -63.44 -50.41
CA LEU A 88 -43.95 -62.79 -49.11
C LEU A 88 -42.70 -62.97 -48.23
N ARG A 89 -42.04 -64.14 -48.28
CA ARG A 89 -40.76 -64.35 -47.57
C ARG A 89 -39.65 -63.46 -48.12
N HIS A 90 -39.61 -63.26 -49.44
CA HIS A 90 -38.62 -62.38 -50.06
C HIS A 90 -38.87 -60.91 -49.70
N GLU A 91 -40.13 -60.45 -49.80
CA GLU A 91 -40.52 -59.09 -49.44
C GLU A 91 -40.25 -58.80 -47.95
N LYS A 92 -40.58 -59.75 -47.07
CA LYS A 92 -40.25 -59.66 -45.63
C LYS A 92 -38.74 -59.45 -45.41
N MET A 93 -37.90 -60.25 -46.07
CA MET A 93 -36.44 -60.14 -45.96
C MET A 93 -35.93 -58.79 -46.48
N GLU A 94 -36.49 -58.27 -47.58
CA GLU A 94 -36.12 -56.97 -48.14
C GLU A 94 -36.49 -55.82 -47.17
N LEU A 95 -37.69 -55.88 -46.57
CA LEU A 95 -38.14 -54.89 -45.59
C LEU A 95 -37.30 -54.93 -44.31
N GLU A 96 -36.94 -56.13 -43.82
CA GLU A 96 -36.04 -56.28 -42.66
C GLU A 96 -34.66 -55.65 -42.95
N MET A 97 -34.10 -55.87 -44.14
CA MET A 97 -32.84 -55.22 -44.55
C MET A 97 -32.97 -53.70 -44.64
N LYS A 98 -34.07 -53.19 -45.20
CA LYS A 98 -34.32 -51.74 -45.28
C LYS A 98 -34.47 -51.11 -43.89
N LEU A 99 -35.18 -51.79 -42.98
CA LEU A 99 -35.35 -51.35 -41.61
C LEU A 99 -34.00 -51.32 -40.87
N GLN A 100 -33.20 -52.37 -41.00
CA GLN A 100 -31.87 -52.43 -40.37
C GLN A 100 -30.95 -51.32 -40.88
N LYS A 101 -30.96 -51.04 -42.19
CA LYS A 101 -30.22 -49.92 -42.78
C LYS A 101 -30.74 -48.56 -42.27
N ALA A 102 -32.06 -48.37 -42.22
CA ALA A 102 -32.65 -47.12 -41.76
C ALA A 102 -32.31 -46.83 -40.29
N VAL A 103 -32.43 -47.85 -39.43
CA VAL A 103 -32.06 -47.73 -38.01
C VAL A 103 -30.57 -47.41 -37.88
N GLN A 104 -29.68 -48.18 -38.52
CA GLN A 104 -28.24 -47.93 -38.41
C GLN A 104 -27.84 -46.55 -38.94
N TYR A 105 -28.29 -46.16 -40.14
CA TYR A 105 -27.82 -44.92 -40.74
C TYR A 105 -28.45 -43.66 -40.16
N ALA A 106 -29.74 -43.68 -39.81
CA ALA A 106 -30.40 -42.50 -39.25
C ALA A 106 -29.98 -42.29 -37.80
N THR A 107 -30.12 -43.29 -36.94
CA THR A 107 -29.91 -43.06 -35.50
C THR A 107 -28.44 -42.90 -35.14
N VAL A 108 -27.54 -43.65 -35.78
CA VAL A 108 -26.10 -43.55 -35.46
C VAL A 108 -25.53 -42.23 -35.97
N ARG A 109 -25.85 -41.84 -37.22
CA ARG A 109 -25.33 -40.58 -37.78
C ARG A 109 -25.86 -39.36 -37.02
N ASP A 110 -27.14 -39.37 -36.66
CA ASP A 110 -27.72 -38.26 -35.88
C ASP A 110 -27.12 -38.20 -34.47
N MET A 111 -26.88 -39.36 -33.83
CA MET A 111 -26.18 -39.42 -32.54
C MET A 111 -24.72 -38.95 -32.64
N GLU A 112 -23.98 -39.35 -33.68
CA GLU A 112 -22.60 -38.89 -33.91
C GLU A 112 -22.54 -37.37 -34.05
N ALA A 113 -23.43 -36.77 -34.84
CA ALA A 113 -23.49 -35.31 -35.01
C ALA A 113 -23.87 -34.58 -33.70
N VAL A 114 -24.70 -35.18 -32.85
CA VAL A 114 -25.02 -34.64 -31.51
C VAL A 114 -23.81 -34.73 -30.59
N LEU A 115 -23.11 -35.86 -30.56
CA LEU A 115 -21.91 -36.05 -29.75
C LEU A 115 -20.78 -35.10 -30.17
N GLU A 116 -20.57 -34.90 -31.47
CA GLU A 116 -19.58 -33.94 -31.99
C GLU A 116 -19.89 -32.51 -31.51
N LYS A 117 -21.15 -32.08 -31.58
CA LYS A 117 -21.58 -30.78 -31.02
C LYS A 117 -21.39 -30.67 -29.51
N CYS A 118 -21.61 -31.75 -28.75
CA CYS A 118 -21.36 -31.76 -27.31
C CYS A 118 -19.87 -31.56 -27.01
N VAL A 119 -18.97 -32.23 -27.73
CA VAL A 119 -17.52 -32.07 -27.58
C VAL A 119 -17.07 -30.64 -27.93
N GLU A 120 -17.57 -30.08 -29.04
CA GLU A 120 -17.29 -28.67 -29.40
C GLU A 120 -17.75 -27.68 -28.32
N MET A 121 -18.91 -27.93 -27.73
CA MET A 121 -19.47 -27.08 -26.67
C MET A 121 -18.65 -27.17 -25.38
N GLU A 122 -18.22 -28.38 -24.99
CA GLU A 122 -17.33 -28.60 -23.84
C GLU A 122 -15.99 -27.90 -24.05
N GLN A 123 -15.41 -27.96 -25.26
CA GLN A 123 -14.18 -27.26 -25.58
C GLN A 123 -14.35 -25.73 -25.44
N LYS A 124 -15.38 -25.16 -26.05
CA LYS A 124 -15.68 -23.71 -25.94
C LYS A 124 -15.92 -23.27 -24.51
N PHE A 125 -16.59 -24.10 -23.71
CA PHE A 125 -16.81 -23.85 -22.30
C PHE A 125 -15.48 -23.85 -21.53
N GLY A 126 -14.58 -24.80 -21.82
CA GLY A 126 -13.24 -24.85 -21.25
C GLY A 126 -12.41 -23.59 -21.58
N GLU A 127 -12.41 -23.17 -22.84
CA GLU A 127 -11.71 -21.95 -23.30
C GLU A 127 -12.28 -20.69 -22.62
N THR A 128 -13.61 -20.59 -22.52
CA THR A 128 -14.28 -19.45 -21.86
C THR A 128 -13.97 -19.40 -20.36
N LYS A 129 -13.91 -20.56 -19.70
CA LYS A 129 -13.56 -20.66 -18.28
C LYS A 129 -12.13 -20.21 -18.01
N GLU A 130 -11.17 -20.61 -18.85
CA GLU A 130 -9.77 -20.19 -18.72
C GLU A 130 -9.59 -18.70 -19.02
N ALA A 131 -10.31 -18.14 -19.99
CA ALA A 131 -10.33 -16.71 -20.25
C ALA A 131 -10.86 -15.93 -19.04
N LEU A 132 -12.02 -16.31 -18.51
CA LEU A 132 -12.63 -15.67 -17.34
C LEU A 132 -11.71 -15.73 -16.10
N LYS A 133 -11.00 -16.85 -15.91
CA LYS A 133 -10.04 -16.99 -14.81
C LYS A 133 -8.88 -16.00 -14.94
N LYS A 134 -8.32 -15.84 -16.13
CA LYS A 134 -7.24 -14.88 -16.38
C LYS A 134 -7.69 -13.43 -16.21
N ASP A 135 -8.90 -13.11 -16.68
CA ASP A 135 -9.48 -11.77 -16.54
C ASP A 135 -9.70 -11.43 -15.06
N LEU A 136 -10.28 -12.34 -14.27
CA LEU A 136 -10.44 -12.17 -12.82
C LEU A 136 -9.11 -12.04 -12.08
N GLU A 137 -8.10 -12.84 -12.42
CA GLU A 137 -6.76 -12.73 -11.84
C GLU A 137 -6.10 -11.38 -12.15
N ALA A 138 -6.30 -10.85 -13.36
CA ALA A 138 -5.78 -9.54 -13.77
C ALA A 138 -6.50 -8.39 -13.07
N GLU A 139 -7.83 -8.45 -12.98
CA GLU A 139 -8.67 -7.45 -12.31
C GLU A 139 -8.34 -7.36 -10.82
N LEU A 140 -8.33 -8.50 -10.12
CA LEU A 140 -7.95 -8.56 -8.69
C LEU A 140 -6.54 -8.04 -8.44
N LYS A 141 -5.60 -8.27 -9.36
CA LYS A 141 -4.21 -7.82 -9.20
C LYS A 141 -4.06 -6.31 -9.35
N GLU A 142 -4.79 -5.68 -10.26
CA GLU A 142 -4.74 -4.22 -10.40
C GLU A 142 -5.54 -3.53 -9.28
N GLU A 143 -6.72 -4.04 -8.91
CA GLU A 143 -7.52 -3.50 -7.79
C GLU A 143 -6.72 -3.53 -6.48
N LEU A 144 -6.16 -4.68 -6.12
CA LEU A 144 -5.38 -4.84 -4.89
C LEU A 144 -4.10 -3.99 -4.88
N LYS A 145 -3.56 -3.64 -6.04
CA LYS A 145 -2.38 -2.77 -6.20
C LYS A 145 -2.76 -1.29 -6.14
N GLU A 146 -3.96 -0.91 -6.56
CA GLU A 146 -4.47 0.45 -6.37
C GLU A 146 -4.84 0.69 -4.90
N ASP A 147 -5.57 -0.24 -4.28
CA ASP A 147 -5.94 -0.16 -2.85
C ASP A 147 -4.70 -0.06 -1.96
N LEU A 148 -3.71 -0.97 -2.14
CA LEU A 148 -2.46 -0.90 -1.39
C LEU A 148 -1.69 0.41 -1.61
N LYS A 149 -1.78 1.02 -2.79
CA LYS A 149 -1.13 2.31 -3.05
C LYS A 149 -1.85 3.45 -2.35
N GLU A 150 -3.18 3.47 -2.34
CA GLU A 150 -3.95 4.49 -1.65
C GLU A 150 -3.75 4.38 -0.13
N ASP A 151 -3.89 3.19 0.43
CA ASP A 151 -3.68 2.92 1.86
C ASP A 151 -2.26 3.33 2.30
N LEU A 152 -1.22 2.88 1.59
CA LEU A 152 0.16 3.25 1.92
C LEU A 152 0.38 4.76 1.81
N LYS A 153 -0.26 5.43 0.87
CA LYS A 153 -0.13 6.88 0.68
C LYS A 153 -0.83 7.65 1.79
N GLU A 154 -2.01 7.20 2.23
CA GLU A 154 -2.74 7.80 3.34
C GLU A 154 -2.01 7.58 4.66
N ASP A 155 -1.53 6.36 4.93
CA ASP A 155 -0.77 6.02 6.14
C ASP A 155 0.54 6.81 6.22
N LEU A 156 1.32 6.84 5.14
CA LEU A 156 2.56 7.64 5.09
C LEU A 156 2.27 9.12 5.31
N LYS A 157 1.24 9.67 4.65
CA LYS A 157 0.89 11.08 4.80
C LYS A 157 0.46 11.39 6.24
N GLY A 158 -0.37 10.55 6.84
CA GLY A 158 -0.83 10.71 8.22
C GLY A 158 0.31 10.60 9.25
N GLU A 159 1.24 9.66 9.08
CA GLU A 159 2.43 9.56 9.95
C GLU A 159 3.37 10.76 9.79
N PHE A 160 3.60 11.23 8.55
CA PHE A 160 4.42 12.41 8.30
C PHE A 160 3.80 13.67 8.92
N GLU A 161 2.49 13.88 8.77
CA GLU A 161 1.77 15.01 9.38
C GLU A 161 1.85 14.96 10.90
N LYS A 162 1.58 13.81 11.54
CA LYS A 162 1.72 13.64 12.99
C LYS A 162 3.14 13.90 13.48
N ARG A 163 4.16 13.44 12.75
CA ARG A 163 5.57 13.65 13.11
C ARG A 163 5.97 15.12 12.97
N LEU A 164 5.51 15.81 11.92
CA LEU A 164 5.74 17.24 11.74
C LEU A 164 5.05 18.04 12.85
N GLU A 165 3.79 17.76 13.16
CA GLU A 165 3.04 18.44 14.23
C GLU A 165 3.74 18.27 15.58
N LYS A 166 4.21 17.06 15.90
CA LYS A 166 4.99 16.79 17.12
C LYS A 166 6.31 17.58 17.16
N GLN A 167 7.01 17.69 16.03
CA GLN A 167 8.22 18.51 15.96
C GLN A 167 7.94 20.01 16.12
N PHE A 168 6.83 20.51 15.58
CA PHE A 168 6.43 21.90 15.75
C PHE A 168 6.04 22.20 17.20
N LYS A 169 5.27 21.33 17.86
CA LYS A 169 4.94 21.46 19.28
C LYS A 169 6.19 21.49 20.15
N ASN A 170 7.12 20.55 19.95
CA ASN A 170 8.38 20.51 20.70
C ASN A 170 9.25 21.77 20.46
N LYS A 171 9.27 22.31 19.22
CA LYS A 171 9.97 23.56 18.92
C LYS A 171 9.35 24.76 19.61
N GLU A 172 8.03 24.81 19.72
CA GLU A 172 7.34 25.90 20.43
C GLU A 172 7.55 25.81 21.94
N GLU A 173 7.51 24.59 22.52
CA GLU A 173 7.84 24.35 23.92
C GLU A 173 9.27 24.84 24.26
N ILE A 174 10.28 24.43 23.47
CA ILE A 174 11.67 24.90 23.64
C ILE A 174 11.75 26.43 23.51
N ARG A 175 10.96 27.04 22.62
CA ARG A 175 10.94 28.51 22.45
C ARG A 175 10.39 29.20 23.68
N GLU A 176 9.30 28.69 24.26
CA GLU A 176 8.73 29.25 25.49
C GLU A 176 9.68 29.06 26.69
N GLU A 177 10.30 27.87 26.84
CA GLU A 177 11.33 27.65 27.87
C GLU A 177 12.51 28.62 27.72
N MET A 178 12.97 28.87 26.50
CA MET A 178 14.03 29.87 26.25
C MET A 178 13.59 31.28 26.61
N LYS A 179 12.33 31.67 26.35
CA LYS A 179 11.82 32.99 26.75
C LYS A 179 11.77 33.14 28.27
N GLU A 180 11.28 32.12 28.97
CA GLU A 180 11.26 32.12 30.44
C GLU A 180 12.68 32.22 31.02
N MET A 181 13.64 31.49 30.44
CA MET A 181 15.04 31.56 30.84
C MET A 181 15.65 32.94 30.58
N ILE A 182 15.36 33.57 29.43
CA ILE A 182 15.80 34.93 29.13
C ILE A 182 15.23 35.91 30.15
N HIS A 183 13.93 35.82 30.46
CA HIS A 183 13.29 36.68 31.45
C HIS A 183 13.91 36.51 32.85
N ALA A 184 14.16 35.27 33.27
CA ALA A 184 14.83 35.00 34.54
C ALA A 184 16.27 35.57 34.58
N LEU A 185 17.01 35.48 33.48
CA LEU A 185 18.34 36.10 33.37
C LEU A 185 18.27 37.63 33.40
N GLU A 186 17.27 38.24 32.78
CA GLU A 186 17.02 39.68 32.82
C GLU A 186 16.74 40.15 34.25
N GLU A 187 15.89 39.44 35.01
CA GLU A 187 15.63 39.73 36.43
C GLU A 187 16.87 39.60 37.31
N VAL A 188 17.68 38.54 37.12
CA VAL A 188 18.95 38.36 37.85
C VAL A 188 19.93 39.47 37.52
N LEU A 189 20.03 39.87 36.25
CA LEU A 189 20.91 40.95 35.83
C LEU A 189 20.45 42.29 36.42
N GLU A 190 19.15 42.57 36.42
CA GLU A 190 18.60 43.80 36.99
C GLU A 190 18.86 43.87 38.50
N THR A 191 18.63 42.79 39.24
CA THR A 191 18.92 42.74 40.68
C THR A 191 20.41 42.88 40.99
N PHE A 192 21.29 42.26 40.19
CA PHE A 192 22.74 42.43 40.31
C PHE A 192 23.17 43.89 40.09
N VAL A 193 22.69 44.51 39.01
CA VAL A 193 22.98 45.92 38.68
C VAL A 193 22.45 46.85 39.78
N GLN A 194 21.27 46.58 40.34
CA GLN A 194 20.75 47.36 41.48
C GLN A 194 21.62 47.21 42.73
N ALA A 195 22.07 45.99 43.05
CA ALA A 195 22.95 45.74 44.20
C ALA A 195 24.31 46.43 44.04
N GLU A 196 24.95 46.32 42.87
CA GLU A 196 26.23 46.95 42.58
C GLU A 196 26.12 48.48 42.61
N ASN A 197 25.02 49.05 42.07
CA ASN A 197 24.76 50.49 42.16
C ASN A 197 24.54 50.97 43.61
N GLN A 198 23.90 50.17 44.47
CA GLN A 198 23.77 50.49 45.90
C GLN A 198 25.13 50.46 46.61
N GLU A 199 25.95 49.45 46.34
CA GLU A 199 27.30 49.35 46.91
C GLU A 199 28.18 50.52 46.46
N MET A 200 28.21 50.81 45.15
CA MET A 200 28.91 51.98 44.61
C MET A 200 28.38 53.28 45.22
N GLY A 201 27.07 53.41 45.41
CA GLY A 201 26.45 54.57 46.07
C GLY A 201 26.91 54.76 47.52
N GLN A 202 27.05 53.67 48.28
CA GLN A 202 27.59 53.69 49.65
C GLN A 202 29.08 54.06 49.67
N GLN A 203 29.87 53.47 48.77
CA GLN A 203 31.30 53.80 48.63
C GLN A 203 31.50 55.29 48.30
N VAL A 204 30.74 55.83 47.34
CA VAL A 204 30.77 57.25 46.97
C VAL A 204 30.37 58.14 48.17
N SER A 205 29.37 57.75 48.95
CA SER A 205 28.95 58.49 50.14
C SER A 205 30.04 58.52 51.21
N SER A 206 30.68 57.38 51.49
CA SER A 206 31.82 57.29 52.42
C SER A 206 33.01 58.13 51.97
N LEU A 207 33.33 58.13 50.67
CA LEU A 207 34.38 58.96 50.08
C LEU A 207 34.05 60.44 50.21
N LYS A 208 32.78 60.82 50.02
CA LYS A 208 32.30 62.20 50.19
C LYS A 208 32.42 62.67 51.64
N GLU A 209 32.08 61.82 52.61
CA GLU A 209 32.26 62.11 54.04
C GLU A 209 33.74 62.24 54.43
N ASN A 210 34.58 61.31 53.94
CA ASN A 210 36.03 61.35 54.12
C ASN A 210 36.62 62.64 53.53
N LEU A 211 36.19 63.04 52.33
CA LEU A 211 36.62 64.27 51.67
C LEU A 211 36.17 65.52 52.45
N ALA A 212 34.94 65.54 52.98
CA ALA A 212 34.47 66.61 53.85
C ALA A 212 35.27 66.71 55.16
N SER A 213 35.62 65.57 55.76
CA SER A 213 36.48 65.47 56.95
C SER A 213 37.90 65.99 56.66
N ILE A 214 38.50 65.58 55.54
CA ILE A 214 39.80 66.08 55.07
C ILE A 214 39.72 67.60 54.85
N SER A 215 38.68 68.10 54.17
CA SER A 215 38.48 69.54 53.96
C SER A 215 38.41 70.31 55.29
N LYS A 216 37.73 69.76 56.30
CA LYS A 216 37.66 70.34 57.66
C LYS A 216 39.02 70.35 58.36
N LYS A 217 39.77 69.24 58.29
CA LYS A 217 41.16 69.15 58.80
C LYS A 217 42.06 70.15 58.10
N MET A 218 41.96 70.28 56.77
CA MET A 218 42.73 71.23 55.98
C MET A 218 42.43 72.68 56.37
N LYS A 219 41.16 73.03 56.62
CA LYS A 219 40.78 74.33 57.19
C LYS A 219 41.38 74.57 58.58
N GLN A 220 41.42 73.54 59.45
CA GLN A 220 42.08 73.66 60.76
C GLN A 220 43.59 73.86 60.64
N VAL A 221 44.25 73.09 59.78
CA VAL A 221 45.68 73.25 59.50
C VAL A 221 45.96 74.64 58.96
N SER A 222 45.16 75.12 58.00
CA SER A 222 45.27 76.48 57.47
C SER A 222 45.12 77.53 58.57
N LYS A 223 44.14 77.39 59.50
CA LYS A 223 44.01 78.27 60.67
C LYS A 223 45.19 78.23 61.63
N LYS A 224 45.88 77.08 61.78
CA LYS A 224 47.09 76.95 62.61
C LYS A 224 48.33 77.49 61.93
N ILE A 225 48.43 77.37 60.61
CA ILE A 225 49.52 77.90 59.80
C ILE A 225 49.43 79.41 59.70
N GLU A 226 48.23 80.00 59.66
CA GLU A 226 48.09 81.45 59.50
C GLU A 226 48.83 82.30 60.55
N PRO A 227 48.75 82.03 61.87
CA PRO A 227 49.56 82.74 62.85
C PRO A 227 51.06 82.41 62.74
N MET A 228 51.44 81.21 62.26
CA MET A 228 52.84 80.92 61.96
C MET A 228 53.34 81.71 60.74
N ARG A 229 52.48 81.92 59.73
CA ARG A 229 52.76 82.80 58.59
C ARG A 229 52.91 84.25 59.05
N SER A 230 52.01 84.74 59.91
CA SER A 230 52.13 86.08 60.49
C SER A 230 53.43 86.24 61.27
N LYS A 231 53.78 85.28 62.13
CA LYS A 231 55.07 85.28 62.86
C LYS A 231 56.27 85.16 61.94
N LEU A 232 56.19 84.38 60.87
CA LEU A 232 57.27 84.26 59.89
C LEU A 232 57.45 85.57 59.12
N VAL A 233 56.36 86.26 58.75
CA VAL A 233 56.42 87.59 58.15
C VAL A 233 57.03 88.60 59.12
N GLU A 234 56.70 88.52 60.41
CA GLU A 234 57.23 89.37 61.49
C GLU A 234 58.73 89.14 61.73
N ILE A 235 59.17 87.88 61.86
CA ILE A 235 60.60 87.51 61.95
C ILE A 235 61.34 87.91 60.68
N ASN A 236 60.74 87.73 59.50
CA ASN A 236 61.38 88.12 58.25
C ASN A 236 61.48 89.66 58.13
N SER A 237 60.55 90.41 58.70
CA SER A 237 60.67 91.88 58.81
C SER A 237 61.68 92.34 59.86
N GLU A 238 61.86 91.62 60.97
CA GLU A 238 62.90 91.91 61.98
C GLU A 238 64.31 91.57 61.46
N VAL A 239 64.49 90.40 60.84
CA VAL A 239 65.78 89.97 60.28
C VAL A 239 66.20 90.86 59.10
N LEU A 240 65.25 91.34 58.29
CA LEU A 240 65.53 92.33 57.24
C LEU A 240 65.75 93.75 57.79
N ALA A 241 65.24 94.11 58.97
CA ALA A 241 65.51 95.40 59.60
C ALA A 241 66.93 95.47 60.22
N ASP A 242 67.39 94.40 60.85
CA ASP A 242 68.73 94.31 61.45
C ASP A 242 69.85 94.09 60.40
N ALA A 243 69.60 93.34 59.33
CA ALA A 243 70.59 93.13 58.28
C ALA A 243 70.84 94.40 57.41
N VAL A 244 69.89 95.35 57.39
CA VAL A 244 69.95 96.59 56.59
C VAL A 244 70.66 97.73 57.33
N THR A 245 70.86 97.67 58.64
CA THR A 245 71.52 98.73 59.42
C THR A 245 73.02 98.53 59.65
N LEU A 246 73.55 97.29 59.58
CA LEU A 246 74.98 97.01 59.83
C LEU A 246 75.86 96.89 58.58
N SER A 247 75.28 96.74 57.38
CA SER A 247 76.06 96.50 56.15
C SER A 247 76.05 97.66 55.15
N GLY A 248 75.26 98.72 55.35
CA GLY A 248 75.19 99.86 54.41
C GLY A 248 74.67 99.50 53.00
N ILE A 249 74.15 98.28 52.81
CA ILE A 249 73.66 97.77 51.53
C ILE A 249 72.14 97.88 51.48
N LYS A 250 71.62 98.78 50.63
CA LYS A 250 70.19 98.85 50.32
C LYS A 250 69.82 97.75 49.33
N TYR A 251 69.27 96.64 49.81
CA TYR A 251 68.73 95.57 48.96
C TYR A 251 67.34 95.95 48.45
N PHE A 252 67.19 96.18 47.15
CA PHE A 252 65.89 96.23 46.47
C PHE A 252 65.80 95.04 45.51
N SER A 253 65.06 94.00 45.90
CA SER A 253 64.73 92.91 44.99
C SER A 253 63.54 93.33 44.12
N ARG A 254 63.80 93.70 42.86
CA ARG A 254 62.76 93.87 41.84
C ARG A 254 62.88 92.76 40.79
N ARG A 255 61.73 92.24 40.35
CA ARG A 255 61.65 91.32 39.22
C ARG A 255 62.01 92.00 37.90
N ASP A 256 61.73 93.30 37.79
CA ASP A 256 61.99 94.07 36.58
C ASP A 256 63.26 94.93 36.72
N PRO A 257 64.09 95.05 35.66
CA PRO A 257 65.29 95.89 35.70
C PRO A 257 64.94 97.38 35.80
N LEU A 258 65.75 98.16 36.53
CA LEU A 258 65.58 99.62 36.58
C LEU A 258 65.80 100.22 35.18
N LYS A 259 64.84 101.02 34.72
CA LYS A 259 64.90 101.72 33.41
C LYS A 259 66.07 102.71 33.30
N SER A 260 66.60 103.17 34.44
CA SER A 260 67.78 104.03 34.52
C SER A 260 68.57 103.69 35.78
N ILE A 261 69.86 103.39 35.63
CA ILE A 261 70.79 103.13 36.73
C ILE A 261 71.56 104.43 37.00
N SER A 262 71.61 104.89 38.25
CA SER A 262 72.38 106.07 38.64
C SER A 262 73.87 105.87 38.35
N ASP A 263 74.54 106.91 37.88
CA ASP A 263 75.97 106.86 37.58
C ASP A 263 76.75 106.48 38.86
N GLY A 264 77.65 105.50 38.76
CA GLY A 264 78.33 104.89 39.91
C GLY A 264 77.63 103.67 40.56
N THR A 265 76.51 103.18 40.02
CA THR A 265 75.92 101.87 40.42
C THR A 265 75.92 100.86 39.28
N VAL A 266 75.96 99.56 39.61
CA VAL A 266 75.96 98.44 38.67
C VAL A 266 74.79 97.52 39.01
N GLN A 267 74.07 97.06 37.98
CA GLN A 267 73.00 96.10 38.12
C GLN A 267 73.50 94.69 37.74
N ILE A 268 73.28 93.72 38.60
CA ILE A 268 73.68 92.31 38.39
C ILE A 268 72.43 91.44 38.43
N ARG A 269 72.28 90.54 37.45
CA ARG A 269 71.21 89.54 37.44
C ARG A 269 71.60 88.37 38.34
N GLY A 270 70.70 87.98 39.25
CA GLY A 270 70.93 86.82 40.11
C GLY A 270 71.06 85.51 39.33
N PRO A 271 71.76 84.49 39.87
CA PRO A 271 72.04 83.22 39.20
C PRO A 271 70.77 82.42 38.83
N TYR A 272 69.64 82.67 39.50
CA TYR A 272 68.36 82.01 39.25
C TYR A 272 67.37 82.86 38.44
N GLY A 273 67.84 83.90 37.75
CA GLY A 273 67.12 84.55 36.66
C GLY A 273 65.91 85.43 37.02
N GLY A 274 65.48 85.48 38.29
CA GLY A 274 64.24 86.15 38.71
C GLY A 274 64.37 87.51 39.39
N ASN A 275 65.57 87.91 39.87
CA ASN A 275 65.77 89.17 40.60
C ASN A 275 67.01 89.91 40.09
N TYR A 276 66.92 91.24 40.04
CA TYR A 276 68.04 92.15 39.76
C TYR A 276 68.55 92.79 41.06
N PHE A 277 69.86 92.83 41.23
CA PHE A 277 70.55 93.43 42.38
C PHE A 277 71.32 94.68 41.93
N HIS A 278 71.40 95.69 42.79
CA HIS A 278 72.07 96.95 42.49
C HIS A 278 73.17 97.21 43.52
N PHE A 279 74.40 97.44 43.05
CA PHE A 279 75.59 97.65 43.87
C PHE A 279 76.25 98.97 43.51
N LYS A 280 76.85 99.67 44.48
CA LYS A 280 77.74 100.79 44.16
C LYS A 280 79.03 100.25 43.53
N ARG A 281 79.46 100.84 42.41
CA ARG A 281 80.63 100.41 41.63
C ARG A 281 81.91 100.40 42.46
N GLU A 282 82.04 101.33 43.40
CA GLU A 282 83.19 101.43 44.32
C GLU A 282 83.39 100.19 45.22
N LEU A 283 82.33 99.39 45.43
CA LEU A 283 82.39 98.17 46.24
C LEU A 283 82.77 96.93 45.42
N LEU A 284 82.93 97.07 44.10
CA LEU A 284 83.32 95.99 43.20
C LEU A 284 84.84 96.04 43.00
N GLY A 285 85.55 95.12 43.63
CA GLY A 285 86.96 94.86 43.30
C GLY A 285 87.05 93.99 42.05
N THR A 286 88.00 94.29 41.16
CA THR A 286 88.40 93.39 40.07
C THR A 286 89.71 92.72 40.46
N ASP A 287 89.71 91.39 40.48
CA ASP A 287 90.88 90.53 40.55
C ASP A 287 91.39 90.20 39.13
N ASP A 288 92.70 89.99 38.99
CA ASP A 288 93.40 89.89 37.69
C ASP A 288 93.04 88.65 36.85
N GLU A 289 92.17 87.76 37.33
CA GLU A 289 91.74 86.52 36.65
C GLU A 289 90.33 86.58 36.03
N GLY A 290 89.76 87.77 35.90
CA GLY A 290 88.43 88.01 35.33
C GLY A 290 87.40 88.41 36.39
N ILE A 291 86.33 89.10 35.97
CA ILE A 291 85.39 89.79 36.86
C ILE A 291 84.72 88.82 37.85
N ARG A 292 85.33 88.60 39.02
CA ARG A 292 84.65 88.02 40.19
C ARG A 292 84.28 89.15 41.12
N VAL A 293 82.97 89.33 41.29
CA VAL A 293 82.46 90.22 42.32
C VAL A 293 82.65 89.55 43.67
N THR A 294 83.80 89.77 44.30
CA THR A 294 84.04 89.39 45.69
C THR A 294 83.57 90.53 46.59
N MET A 295 82.44 90.33 47.26
CA MET A 295 81.94 91.29 48.25
C MET A 295 82.87 91.24 49.47
N LYS A 296 83.70 92.29 49.68
CA LYS A 296 84.46 92.45 50.92
C LYS A 296 83.48 92.75 52.06
N ILE A 297 83.05 91.71 52.76
CA ILE A 297 82.36 91.88 54.04
C ILE A 297 83.47 92.12 55.07
N ASN A 298 83.67 93.38 55.47
CA ASN A 298 84.43 93.66 56.68
C ASN A 298 83.56 93.23 57.86
N LEU A 299 83.79 92.02 58.36
CA LEU A 299 83.29 91.61 59.68
C LEU A 299 84.16 92.32 60.72
N GLN A 300 83.61 93.36 61.36
CA GLN A 300 84.08 93.82 62.66
C GLN A 300 83.29 93.13 63.77
#